data_AF-A0A350BRD7-F1
#
_entry.id   AF-A0A350BRD7-F1
#
_cell.length_a   1.000
_cell.length_b   1.000
_cell.length_c   1.000
_cell.angle_alpha   90.00
_cell.angle_beta   90.00
_cell.angle_gamma   90.00
#
_symmetry.space_group_name_H-M   'P 1'
#
loop_
_entity.id
_entity.type
_entity.pdbx_description
1 polymer ?
#
loop_
_entity_poly.entity_id
_entity_poly.type
_entity_poly.pdbx_seq_one_letter_code
_entity_poly.pdbx_strand_id
1 'polypeptide(L)'
;MPKKGETSSTASARSKQQRAYNSTDKAKKERAARNKARNQAIKKGKVSKGDGKDIDHKKPLRNGGSKEESNTRVRSKTANRADNGSYAGMKRKGKRK
;
A
#
# COMPACT_ATOMS: atom_id res chain seq x y z
N MET A 1 1.87 -24.52 -18.65
CA MET A 1 1.47 -23.31 -17.89
C MET A 1 0.24 -23.65 -17.07
N PRO A 2 0.08 -23.15 -15.82
CA PRO A 2 -1.14 -23.39 -15.04
C PRO A 2 -2.36 -22.78 -15.74
N LYS A 3 -3.55 -23.40 -15.58
CA LYS A 3 -4.78 -22.85 -16.15
C LYS A 3 -5.18 -21.56 -15.42
N LYS A 4 -6.07 -20.77 -16.04
CA LYS A 4 -6.60 -19.54 -15.44
C LYS A 4 -7.23 -19.86 -14.08
N GLY A 5 -6.65 -19.33 -13.00
CA GLY A 5 -7.10 -19.56 -11.62
C GLY A 5 -6.29 -20.61 -10.85
N GLU A 6 -5.47 -21.42 -11.53
CA GLU A 6 -4.58 -22.39 -10.89
C GLU A 6 -3.23 -21.75 -10.52
N THR A 7 -2.63 -22.23 -9.43
CA THR A 7 -1.25 -21.89 -9.10
C THR A 7 -0.30 -22.87 -9.78
N SER A 8 0.81 -22.40 -10.38
CA SER A 8 1.80 -23.33 -10.94
C SER A 8 2.33 -24.29 -9.88
N SER A 9 2.69 -25.51 -10.30
CA SER A 9 3.37 -26.50 -9.45
C SER A 9 4.66 -25.94 -8.84
N THR A 10 5.36 -25.08 -9.59
CA THR A 10 6.59 -24.38 -9.18
C THR A 10 6.35 -23.14 -8.30
N ALA A 11 5.11 -22.80 -7.97
CA ALA A 11 4.84 -21.61 -7.18
C ALA A 11 5.31 -21.76 -5.73
N SER A 12 6.12 -20.81 -5.26
CA SER A 12 6.56 -20.77 -3.88
C SER A 12 5.39 -20.66 -2.89
N ALA A 13 5.60 -21.17 -1.67
CA ALA A 13 4.62 -21.09 -0.59
C ALA A 13 4.15 -19.65 -0.32
N ARG A 14 5.09 -18.69 -0.31
CA ARG A 14 4.80 -17.26 -0.17
C ARG A 14 3.86 -16.74 -1.26
N SER A 15 4.10 -17.15 -2.52
CA SER A 15 3.25 -16.74 -3.65
C SER A 15 1.82 -17.27 -3.50
N LYS A 16 1.68 -18.53 -3.07
CA LYS A 16 0.37 -19.15 -2.77
C LYS A 16 -0.35 -18.41 -1.64
N GLN A 17 0.33 -18.14 -0.52
CA GLN A 17 -0.23 -17.39 0.62
C GLN A 17 -0.67 -15.97 0.23
N GLN A 18 0.17 -15.24 -0.50
CA GLN A 18 -0.14 -13.88 -0.93
C GLN A 18 -1.36 -13.83 -1.85
N ARG A 19 -1.51 -14.80 -2.75
CA ARG A 19 -2.70 -14.93 -3.62
C ARG A 19 -3.95 -15.20 -2.79
N ALA A 20 -3.90 -16.15 -1.87
CA ALA A 20 -5.02 -16.45 -0.97
C ALA A 20 -5.47 -15.20 -0.21
N TYR A 21 -4.54 -14.48 0.42
CA TYR A 21 -4.84 -13.21 1.10
C TYR A 21 -5.44 -12.17 0.15
N ASN A 22 -4.85 -11.98 -1.04
CA ASN A 22 -5.31 -11.01 -2.02
C ASN A 22 -6.72 -11.29 -2.57
N SER A 23 -7.15 -12.55 -2.53
CA SER A 23 -8.47 -13.02 -2.93
C SER A 23 -9.55 -12.81 -1.86
N THR A 24 -9.18 -12.51 -0.62
CA THR A 24 -10.14 -12.20 0.45
C THR A 24 -10.94 -10.93 0.15
N ASP A 25 -12.19 -10.88 0.60
CA ASP A 25 -13.06 -9.72 0.41
C ASP A 25 -12.52 -8.47 1.09
N LYS A 26 -11.88 -8.63 2.25
CA LYS A 26 -11.19 -7.53 2.94
C LYS A 26 -10.11 -6.92 2.04
N ALA A 27 -9.21 -7.74 1.49
CA ALA A 27 -8.13 -7.25 0.63
C ALA A 27 -8.67 -6.60 -0.66
N LYS A 28 -9.75 -7.15 -1.24
CA LYS A 28 -10.43 -6.57 -2.40
C LYS A 28 -11.06 -5.21 -2.08
N LYS A 29 -11.80 -5.09 -0.97
CA LYS A 29 -12.41 -3.83 -0.51
C LYS A 29 -11.36 -2.76 -0.23
N GLU A 30 -10.28 -3.13 0.45
CA GLU A 30 -9.15 -2.21 0.71
C GLU A 30 -8.46 -1.76 -0.58
N ARG A 31 -8.27 -2.67 -1.55
CA ARG A 31 -7.73 -2.33 -2.87
C ARG A 31 -8.63 -1.36 -3.62
N ALA A 32 -9.94 -1.61 -3.64
CA ALA A 32 -10.91 -0.72 -4.27
C ALA A 32 -10.89 0.69 -3.64
N ALA A 33 -10.82 0.77 -2.30
CA ALA A 33 -10.70 2.05 -1.59
C ALA A 33 -9.42 2.82 -1.98
N ARG A 34 -8.27 2.15 -2.04
CA ARG A 34 -7.01 2.76 -2.48
C ARG A 34 -7.08 3.27 -3.92
N ASN A 35 -7.66 2.47 -4.81
CA ASN A 35 -7.82 2.86 -6.21
C ASN A 35 -8.78 4.05 -6.36
N LYS A 36 -9.88 4.08 -5.59
CA LYS A 36 -10.81 5.21 -5.54
C LYS A 36 -10.09 6.50 -5.12
N ALA A 37 -9.33 6.46 -4.02
CA ALA A 37 -8.57 7.61 -3.54
C ALA A 37 -7.55 8.10 -4.59
N ARG A 38 -6.84 7.17 -5.25
CA ARG A 38 -5.91 7.52 -6.33
C ARG A 38 -6.62 8.15 -7.52
N ASN A 39 -7.74 7.59 -7.95
CA ASN A 39 -8.53 8.13 -9.06
C ASN A 39 -9.06 9.54 -8.75
N GLN A 40 -9.51 9.79 -7.52
CA GLN A 40 -9.93 11.13 -7.08
C GLN A 40 -8.77 12.13 -7.11
N ALA A 41 -7.57 11.74 -6.68
CA ALA A 41 -6.40 12.60 -6.74
C ALA A 41 -5.93 12.86 -8.18
N ILE A 42 -6.05 11.88 -9.08
CA ILE A 42 -5.81 12.04 -10.52
C ILE A 42 -6.81 13.04 -11.09
N LYS A 43 -8.11 12.87 -10.81
CA LYS A 43 -9.17 13.78 -11.27
C LYS A 43 -8.97 15.22 -10.78
N LYS A 44 -8.43 15.39 -9.56
CA LYS A 44 -8.07 16.70 -8.99
C LYS A 44 -6.72 17.25 -9.50
N GLY A 45 -6.05 16.58 -10.43
CA GLY A 45 -4.74 16.99 -10.98
C GLY A 45 -3.57 16.90 -10.01
N LYS A 46 -3.75 16.27 -8.83
CA LYS A 46 -2.72 16.23 -7.78
C LYS A 46 -1.65 15.17 -8.05
N VAL A 47 -2.01 14.11 -8.78
CA VAL A 47 -1.11 13.03 -9.18
C VAL A 47 -1.42 12.59 -10.61
N SER A 48 -0.46 11.97 -11.28
CA SER A 48 -0.66 11.35 -12.58
C SER A 48 0.00 9.96 -12.65
N LYS A 49 -0.30 9.19 -13.70
CA LYS A 49 0.35 7.89 -13.89
C LYS A 49 1.84 8.12 -14.20
N GLY A 50 2.73 7.60 -13.36
CA GLY A 50 4.18 7.69 -13.58
C GLY A 50 4.87 8.90 -12.94
N ASP A 51 4.15 9.75 -12.21
CA ASP A 51 4.69 10.97 -11.58
C ASP A 51 5.59 10.77 -10.36
N GLY A 52 5.81 9.51 -9.97
CA GLY A 52 6.58 9.16 -8.79
C GLY A 52 5.95 9.61 -7.46
N LYS A 53 4.63 9.87 -7.41
CA LYS A 53 3.93 10.32 -6.20
C LYS A 53 3.01 9.23 -5.63
N ASP A 54 2.93 9.22 -4.30
CA ASP A 54 2.01 8.40 -3.52
C ASP A 54 1.09 9.31 -2.68
N ILE A 55 -0.10 8.80 -2.35
CA ILE A 55 -1.04 9.47 -1.43
C ILE A 55 -0.92 8.74 -0.09
N ASP A 56 -0.47 9.46 0.94
CA ASP A 56 -0.34 8.93 2.29
C ASP A 56 -1.33 9.59 3.25
N HIS A 57 -1.38 9.06 4.47
CA HIS A 57 -2.10 9.70 5.57
C HIS A 57 -1.12 10.56 6.36
N LYS A 58 -1.48 11.82 6.67
CA LYS A 58 -0.70 12.74 7.53
C LYS A 58 -0.49 12.10 8.90
N LYS A 59 -1.58 11.63 9.51
CA LYS A 59 -1.59 10.78 10.70
C LYS A 59 -1.85 9.33 10.27
N PRO A 60 -0.91 8.39 10.49
CA PRO A 60 -1.11 6.99 10.10
C PRO A 60 -2.35 6.39 10.77
N LEU A 61 -3.08 5.53 10.05
CA LEU A 61 -4.27 4.83 10.61
C LEU A 61 -3.93 4.02 11.87
N ARG A 62 -2.73 3.41 11.92
CA ARG A 62 -2.23 2.67 13.11
C ARG A 62 -2.09 3.52 14.37
N ASN A 63 -1.97 4.84 14.22
CA ASN A 63 -1.82 5.78 15.32
C ASN A 63 -3.13 6.56 15.57
N GLY A 64 -4.28 6.07 15.06
CA GLY A 64 -5.58 6.75 15.19
C GLY A 64 -5.78 7.90 14.22
N GLY A 65 -5.25 7.79 13.00
CA GLY A 65 -5.59 8.68 11.89
C GLY A 65 -6.94 8.36 11.26
N SER A 66 -7.54 9.32 10.57
CA SER A 66 -8.81 9.14 9.84
C SER A 66 -8.59 8.81 8.35
N LYS A 67 -9.66 8.40 7.66
CA LYS A 67 -9.65 8.19 6.20
C LYS A 67 -10.11 9.43 5.42
N GLU A 68 -10.35 10.53 6.13
CA GLU A 68 -10.84 11.78 5.56
C GLU A 68 -9.81 12.42 4.63
N GLU A 69 -10.29 13.16 3.62
CA GLU A 69 -9.41 13.87 2.70
C GLU A 69 -8.47 14.84 3.42
N SER A 70 -8.92 15.43 4.53
CA SER A 70 -8.12 16.31 5.40
C SER A 70 -6.88 15.62 5.98
N ASN A 71 -6.94 14.29 6.17
CA ASN A 71 -5.83 13.46 6.62
C ASN A 71 -5.02 12.87 5.46
N THR A 72 -5.39 13.09 4.20
CA THR A 72 -4.58 12.65 3.05
C THR A 72 -3.65 13.74 2.55
N ARG A 73 -2.48 13.38 2.04
CA ARG A 73 -1.57 14.30 1.32
C ARG A 73 -0.82 13.56 0.21
N VAL A 74 -0.27 14.34 -0.72
CA VAL A 74 0.57 13.82 -1.81
C VAL A 74 2.03 13.97 -1.43
N ARG A 75 2.82 12.91 -1.63
CA ARG A 75 4.27 12.89 -1.37
C ARG A 75 5.02 12.15 -2.47
N SER A 76 6.33 12.37 -2.55
CA SER A 76 7.19 11.52 -3.36
C SER A 76 7.15 10.08 -2.84
N LYS A 77 7.21 9.13 -3.78
CA LYS A 77 7.28 7.69 -3.55
C LYS A 77 8.41 7.32 -2.59
N THR A 78 9.58 7.95 -2.76
CA THR A 78 10.77 7.70 -1.94
C THR A 78 10.54 8.12 -0.50
N ALA A 79 10.05 9.34 -0.29
CA ALA A 79 9.77 9.84 1.05
C ALA A 79 8.69 8.98 1.75
N ASN A 80 7.55 8.73 1.10
CA ASN A 80 6.46 7.97 1.71
C ASN A 80 6.86 6.54 2.10
N ARG A 81 7.63 5.85 1.25
CA ARG A 81 8.06 4.46 1.53
C ARG A 81 9.20 4.38 2.54
N ALA A 82 9.96 5.46 2.71
CA ALA A 82 11.01 5.57 3.73
C ALA A 82 10.44 5.78 5.15
N ASP A 83 9.21 6.27 5.29
CA ASP A 83 8.49 6.44 6.57
C ASP A 83 8.14 5.12 7.28
N ASN A 84 8.84 4.01 6.96
CA ASN A 84 8.75 2.73 7.66
C ASN A 84 9.03 2.93 9.15
N GLY A 85 7.94 3.19 9.87
CA GLY A 85 7.91 3.34 11.30
C GLY A 85 8.55 2.12 11.93
N SER A 86 9.47 2.37 12.85
CA SER A 86 9.84 1.37 13.84
C SER A 86 8.56 0.84 14.48
N TYR A 87 8.43 -0.47 14.60
CA TYR A 87 7.68 -1.01 15.71
C TYR A 87 8.66 -1.27 16.87
N ALA A 88 8.17 -1.22 18.11
CA ALA A 88 8.97 -1.54 19.28
C ALA A 88 9.50 -2.99 19.15
N GLY A 89 10.82 -3.18 19.31
CA GLY A 89 11.47 -4.49 19.13
C GLY A 89 11.97 -4.81 17.72
N MET A 90 11.81 -3.92 16.73
CA MET A 90 12.38 -4.12 15.40
C MET A 90 13.92 -4.02 15.44
N LYS A 91 14.63 -5.17 15.30
CA LYS A 91 16.09 -5.17 15.13
C LYS A 91 16.47 -4.40 13.87
N ARG A 92 17.24 -3.33 14.03
CA ARG A 92 17.76 -2.51 12.92
C ARG A 92 19.23 -2.78 12.71
N LYS A 93 19.64 -2.83 11.44
CA LYS A 93 21.05 -2.72 11.05
C LYS A 93 21.33 -1.23 10.79
N GLY A 94 22.13 -0.60 11.66
CA GLY A 94 22.60 0.79 11.49
C GLY A 94 22.02 1.84 12.46
N LYS A 95 22.67 3.02 12.51
CA LYS A 95 22.28 4.17 13.36
C LYS A 95 21.03 4.88 12.81
N ARG A 96 20.22 5.45 13.72
CA ARG A 96 19.11 6.35 13.37
C ARG A 96 19.71 7.65 12.81
N LYS A 97 19.19 8.09 11.66
CA LYS A 97 19.30 9.49 11.24
C LYS A 97 18.09 10.26 11.77
#